data_AF-A0A4J1Y2R5-F1
#
_entry.id   AF-A0A4J1Y2R5-F1
#
_cell.length_a   1.000
_cell.length_b   1.000
_cell.length_c   1.000
_cell.angle_alpha   90.00
_cell.angle_beta   90.00
_cell.angle_gamma   90.00
#
_symmetry.space_group_name_H-M   'P 1'
#
loop_
_entity.id
_entity.type
_entity.pdbx_description
1 polymer ?
#
loop_
_entity_poly.entity_id
_entity_poly.type
_entity_poly.pdbx_seq_one_letter_code
_entity_poly.pdbx_strand_id
1 'polypeptide(L)'
;MIMATYETFAAVYDAVMDDSLYDKWTNFSLRHLPKTKERKKLLELACGTGIQSVRFSQAGFDVTGLDLSADMLKIAEKRATSAKQKIAFAEDFAMLWDTYEDEVPHSIVHELTFFIKEADGSFSRHDEVHEERTYEILTYEILLEQAGFKSFKLYADFEDKEPTETSTRWFFVAQK
;
A
#
# COMPACT_ATOMS: atom_id res chain seq x y z
N MET A 1 -2.11 -7.50 25.68
CA MET A 1 -2.33 -8.29 24.45
C MET A 1 -2.97 -7.35 23.44
N ILE A 2 -2.23 -6.98 22.40
CA ILE A 2 -2.67 -6.07 21.32
C ILE A 2 -2.00 -6.60 20.04
N MET A 3 -2.41 -7.79 19.59
CA MET A 3 -1.73 -8.55 18.53
C MET A 3 -2.69 -9.33 17.60
N ALA A 4 -3.99 -9.38 17.90
CA ALA A 4 -4.96 -10.21 17.17
C ALA A 4 -5.82 -9.43 16.15
N THR A 5 -5.48 -8.16 15.89
CA THR A 5 -6.27 -7.25 15.05
C THR A 5 -5.68 -7.14 13.64
N TYR A 6 -4.41 -6.75 13.51
CA TYR A 6 -3.75 -6.58 12.21
C TYR A 6 -3.58 -7.87 11.37
N GLU A 7 -3.88 -9.03 11.95
CA GLU A 7 -4.05 -10.30 11.21
C GLU A 7 -5.31 -10.26 10.31
N THR A 8 -6.32 -9.46 10.68
CA THR A 8 -7.55 -9.29 9.89
C THR A 8 -7.42 -8.32 8.71
N PHE A 9 -7.04 -7.04 8.87
CA PHE A 9 -7.16 -6.03 7.78
C PHE A 9 -6.63 -6.44 6.38
N ALA A 10 -5.61 -7.29 6.37
CA ALA A 10 -5.10 -8.06 5.25
C ALA A 10 -6.04 -8.48 4.11
N ALA A 11 -6.93 -9.44 4.36
CA ALA A 11 -7.41 -10.34 3.31
C ALA A 11 -8.60 -9.84 2.50
N VAL A 12 -9.20 -8.82 3.06
CA VAL A 12 -10.44 -8.18 2.64
C VAL A 12 -10.14 -7.00 1.71
N TYR A 13 -8.91 -6.47 1.84
CA TYR A 13 -8.39 -5.28 1.20
C TYR A 13 -8.59 -5.34 -0.32
N ASP A 14 -8.21 -6.45 -0.93
CA ASP A 14 -8.30 -6.65 -2.38
C ASP A 14 -9.74 -6.78 -2.91
N ALA A 15 -10.69 -7.13 -2.05
CA ALA A 15 -12.09 -7.25 -2.42
C ALA A 15 -12.87 -5.93 -2.29
N VAL A 16 -12.32 -4.93 -1.59
CA VAL A 16 -12.91 -3.60 -1.42
C VAL A 16 -12.16 -2.50 -2.17
N MET A 17 -10.89 -2.71 -2.52
CA MET A 17 -10.07 -1.76 -3.28
C MET A 17 -10.42 -1.76 -4.77
N ASP A 18 -10.47 -0.56 -5.38
CA ASP A 18 -10.66 -0.41 -6.83
C ASP A 18 -9.42 -0.86 -7.60
N ASP A 19 -9.54 -1.99 -8.29
CA ASP A 19 -8.52 -2.59 -9.18
C ASP A 19 -7.99 -1.60 -10.23
N SER A 20 -8.81 -0.62 -10.65
CA SER A 20 -8.41 0.43 -11.59
C SER A 20 -7.37 1.39 -11.01
N LEU A 21 -7.27 1.51 -9.68
CA LEU A 21 -6.22 2.31 -9.02
C LEU A 21 -4.88 1.58 -9.06
N TYR A 22 -4.83 0.25 -8.93
CA TYR A 22 -3.59 -0.52 -9.08
C TYR A 22 -2.99 -0.37 -10.48
N ASP A 23 -3.81 -0.31 -11.53
CA ASP A 23 -3.34 0.04 -12.87
C ASP A 23 -2.72 1.44 -12.93
N LYS A 24 -3.35 2.45 -12.31
CA LYS A 24 -2.82 3.82 -12.28
C LYS A 24 -1.51 3.90 -11.47
N TRP A 25 -1.43 3.28 -10.29
CA TRP A 25 -0.21 3.17 -9.49
C TRP A 25 0.91 2.44 -10.24
N THR A 26 0.62 1.30 -10.86
CA THR A 26 1.58 0.54 -11.69
C THR A 26 2.14 1.42 -12.80
N ASN A 27 1.26 2.07 -13.57
CA ASN A 27 1.66 2.90 -14.71
C ASN A 27 2.45 4.14 -14.27
N PHE A 28 2.05 4.82 -13.19
CA PHE A 28 2.81 5.96 -12.63
C PHE A 28 4.22 5.54 -12.22
N SER A 29 4.36 4.45 -11.45
CA SER A 29 5.65 3.94 -11.00
C SER A 29 6.53 3.48 -12.17
N LEU A 30 5.97 2.77 -13.16
CA LEU A 30 6.70 2.34 -14.36
C LEU A 30 7.04 3.47 -15.34
N ARG A 31 6.49 4.69 -15.19
CA ARG A 31 7.01 5.90 -15.86
C ARG A 31 8.29 6.40 -15.19
N HIS A 32 8.31 6.43 -13.86
CA HIS A 32 9.36 7.07 -13.05
C HIS A 32 10.53 6.14 -12.65
N LEU A 33 10.33 4.83 -12.63
CA LEU A 33 11.39 3.85 -12.33
C LEU A 33 12.48 3.83 -13.43
N PRO A 34 13.78 3.64 -13.08
CA PRO A 34 14.88 3.72 -14.05
C PRO A 34 14.80 2.65 -15.15
N LYS A 35 14.62 3.10 -16.40
CA LYS A 35 14.45 2.21 -17.56
C LYS A 35 15.80 1.67 -18.07
N THR A 36 16.22 0.52 -17.55
CA THR A 36 17.47 -0.17 -17.92
C THR A 36 17.22 -1.55 -18.53
N LYS A 37 18.19 -2.07 -19.29
CA LYS A 37 18.14 -3.44 -19.86
C LYS A 37 18.42 -4.55 -18.84
N GLU A 38 18.97 -4.20 -17.68
CA GLU A 38 19.22 -5.12 -16.57
C GLU A 38 18.03 -5.19 -15.63
N ARG A 39 17.72 -6.40 -15.14
CA ARG A 39 16.70 -6.68 -14.12
C ARG A 39 17.11 -6.04 -12.79
N LYS A 40 16.59 -4.84 -12.53
CA LYS A 40 16.88 -4.10 -11.28
C LYS A 40 16.16 -4.72 -10.09
N LYS A 41 16.82 -4.65 -8.93
CA LYS A 41 16.18 -4.89 -7.63
C LYS A 41 15.22 -3.77 -7.31
N LEU A 42 14.04 -4.13 -6.81
CA LEU A 42 13.01 -3.22 -6.33
C LEU A 42 12.60 -3.70 -4.93
N LEU A 43 12.68 -2.79 -3.95
CA LEU A 43 12.14 -3.03 -2.61
C LEU A 43 10.82 -2.26 -2.51
N GLU A 44 9.75 -2.96 -2.20
CA GLU A 44 8.44 -2.40 -1.94
C GLU A 44 8.16 -2.47 -0.45
N LEU A 45 7.88 -1.31 0.16
CA LEU A 45 7.60 -1.17 1.59
C LEU A 45 6.10 -0.94 1.79
N ALA A 46 5.52 -1.54 2.83
CA ALA A 46 4.07 -1.64 3.01
C ALA A 46 3.39 -2.25 1.76
N CYS A 47 3.95 -3.38 1.29
CA CYS A 47 3.50 -4.02 0.04
C CYS A 47 2.12 -4.70 0.14
N GLY A 48 1.59 -4.86 1.36
CA GLY A 48 0.33 -5.51 1.67
C GLY A 48 0.16 -6.85 0.95
N THR A 49 -0.99 -7.00 0.28
CA THR A 49 -1.35 -8.18 -0.52
C THR A 49 -0.55 -8.35 -1.82
N GLY A 50 0.47 -7.51 -2.05
CA GLY A 50 1.48 -7.67 -3.08
C GLY A 50 0.94 -7.72 -4.51
N ILE A 51 -0.26 -7.15 -4.75
CA ILE A 51 -0.78 -6.91 -6.10
C ILE A 51 0.28 -6.17 -6.93
N GLN A 52 0.80 -5.09 -6.37
CA GLN A 52 1.85 -4.27 -6.97
C GLN A 52 3.18 -5.04 -7.08
N SER A 53 3.59 -5.80 -6.05
CA SER A 53 4.78 -6.65 -6.09
C SER A 53 4.80 -7.60 -7.29
N VAL A 54 3.65 -8.23 -7.58
CA VAL A 54 3.48 -9.13 -8.72
C VAL A 54 3.50 -8.38 -10.04
N ARG A 55 2.82 -7.23 -10.13
CA ARG A 55 2.82 -6.36 -11.32
C ARG A 55 4.23 -5.84 -11.66
N PHE A 56 5.04 -5.46 -10.66
CA PHE A 56 6.44 -5.07 -10.86
C PHE A 56 7.35 -6.25 -11.24
N SER A 57 7.11 -7.45 -10.69
CA SER A 57 7.86 -8.66 -11.07
C SER A 57 7.58 -9.05 -12.52
N GLN A 58 6.32 -8.98 -12.95
CA GLN A 58 5.90 -9.16 -14.35
C GLN A 58 6.47 -8.09 -15.29
N ALA A 59 6.64 -6.85 -14.82
CA ALA A 59 7.34 -5.78 -15.54
C ALA A 59 8.87 -5.97 -15.61
N GLY A 60 9.42 -7.06 -15.07
CA GLY A 60 10.81 -7.48 -15.22
C GLY A 60 11.74 -7.11 -14.06
N PHE A 61 11.23 -6.62 -12.93
CA PHE A 61 12.03 -6.28 -11.74
C PHE A 61 12.34 -7.52 -10.88
N ASP A 62 13.38 -7.42 -10.05
CA ASP A 62 13.72 -8.36 -8.97
C ASP A 62 13.13 -7.84 -7.66
N VAL A 63 11.86 -8.17 -7.42
CA VAL A 63 11.04 -7.57 -6.37
C VAL A 63 11.23 -8.28 -5.03
N THR A 64 11.46 -7.49 -3.99
CA THR A 64 11.28 -7.87 -2.59
C THR A 64 10.14 -7.02 -2.02
N GLY A 65 9.05 -7.63 -1.58
CA GLY A 65 8.03 -6.96 -0.79
C GLY A 65 8.37 -7.06 0.70
N LEU A 66 8.03 -6.03 1.47
CA LEU A 66 8.08 -6.01 2.92
C LEU A 66 6.80 -5.37 3.46
N ASP A 67 6.18 -6.03 4.44
CA ASP A 67 5.07 -5.50 5.23
C ASP A 67 5.28 -5.81 6.71
N LEU A 68 4.48 -5.17 7.57
CA LEU A 68 4.42 -5.45 9.02
C LEU A 68 3.31 -6.45 9.36
N SER A 69 2.21 -6.48 8.61
CA SER A 69 1.17 -7.51 8.79
C SER A 69 1.69 -8.83 8.26
N ALA A 70 1.80 -9.83 9.14
CA ALA A 70 2.09 -11.20 8.73
C ALA A 70 1.00 -11.71 7.77
N ASP A 71 -0.26 -11.33 7.97
CA ASP A 71 -1.37 -11.97 7.27
C ASP A 71 -1.90 -11.23 6.04
N MET A 72 -1.34 -10.06 5.72
CA MET A 72 -1.46 -9.40 4.41
C MET A 72 -0.89 -10.20 3.25
N LEU A 73 -0.15 -11.25 3.53
CA LEU A 73 1.10 -11.47 2.87
C LEU A 73 1.06 -12.79 2.02
N LYS A 74 0.70 -13.99 2.49
CA LYS A 74 0.44 -15.23 1.73
C LYS A 74 -0.71 -15.02 0.77
N ILE A 75 -1.54 -14.01 0.95
CA ILE A 75 -2.40 -13.50 -0.12
C ILE A 75 -1.49 -13.14 -1.32
N ALA A 76 -0.43 -12.37 -1.10
CA ALA A 76 0.69 -12.15 -2.03
C ALA A 76 1.55 -13.41 -2.34
N GLU A 77 1.77 -14.39 -1.44
CA GLU A 77 2.55 -15.62 -1.76
C GLU A 77 1.76 -16.58 -2.67
N LYS A 78 0.48 -16.82 -2.35
CA LYS A 78 -0.54 -17.45 -3.20
C LYS A 78 -0.63 -16.72 -4.53
N ARG A 79 -0.75 -15.38 -4.53
CA ARG A 79 -0.87 -14.55 -5.74
C ARG A 79 0.40 -14.61 -6.59
N ALA A 80 1.59 -14.51 -5.99
CA ALA A 80 2.87 -14.68 -6.67
C ALA A 80 2.97 -16.07 -7.30
N THR A 81 2.72 -17.12 -6.52
CA THR A 81 2.72 -18.52 -6.98
C THR A 81 1.73 -18.74 -8.13
N SER A 82 0.52 -18.21 -8.02
CA SER A 82 -0.51 -18.27 -9.07
C SER A 82 -0.11 -17.52 -10.34
N ALA A 83 0.51 -16.35 -10.19
CA ALA A 83 1.10 -15.55 -11.26
C ALA A 83 2.47 -16.08 -11.76
N LYS A 84 2.93 -17.24 -11.23
CA LYS A 84 4.23 -17.88 -11.52
C LYS A 84 5.45 -16.97 -11.27
N GLN A 85 5.29 -16.01 -10.35
CA GLN A 85 6.35 -15.17 -9.79
C GLN A 85 6.89 -15.80 -8.49
N LYS A 86 8.10 -15.42 -8.06
CA LYS A 86 8.72 -15.93 -6.83
C LYS A 86 8.92 -14.81 -5.81
N ILE A 87 8.05 -14.74 -4.79
CA ILE A 87 7.93 -13.72 -3.72
C ILE A 87 7.28 -14.41 -2.45
N ALA A 88 7.42 -13.96 -1.17
CA ALA A 88 7.22 -14.83 0.04
C ALA A 88 6.70 -14.22 1.41
N PHE A 89 5.65 -14.75 2.12
CA PHE A 89 4.63 -13.99 2.95
C PHE A 89 3.54 -14.81 3.91
N ALA A 90 2.39 -14.33 4.60
CA ALA A 90 1.20 -15.06 5.34
C ALA A 90 -0.41 -14.59 5.30
N GLU A 91 -1.55 -15.22 5.79
CA GLU A 91 -3.02 -15.27 5.20
C GLU A 91 -4.34 -15.16 6.15
N ASP A 92 -5.71 -15.04 5.92
CA ASP A 92 -6.83 -14.86 4.84
C ASP A 92 -8.37 -14.73 5.38
N PHE A 93 -9.38 -13.89 4.89
CA PHE A 93 -10.92 -13.72 5.19
C PHE A 93 -11.75 -12.44 4.59
N ALA A 94 -12.79 -11.78 5.25
CA ALA A 94 -13.79 -10.69 4.81
C ALA A 94 -14.24 -9.47 5.79
N MET A 95 -14.71 -8.26 5.32
CA MET A 95 -14.87 -6.93 6.09
C MET A 95 -16.02 -5.92 5.73
N LEU A 96 -16.28 -4.91 6.61
CA LEU A 96 -16.93 -3.55 6.43
C LEU A 96 -16.03 -2.35 6.88
N TRP A 97 -16.25 -1.11 6.39
CA TRP A 97 -15.39 0.09 6.64
C TRP A 97 -16.17 1.44 6.62
N ASP A 98 -15.94 2.31 7.62
CA ASP A 98 -16.42 3.71 7.75
C ASP A 98 -15.26 4.71 7.99
N THR A 99 -15.44 6.03 7.82
CA THR A 99 -14.35 7.04 7.87
C THR A 99 -14.80 8.44 8.32
N TYR A 100 -13.98 9.11 9.13
CA TYR A 100 -14.28 10.40 9.78
C TYR A 100 -13.06 11.36 9.81
N GLU A 101 -13.30 12.66 9.97
CA GLU A 101 -12.28 13.67 10.31
C GLU A 101 -11.98 13.65 11.81
N ASP A 102 -10.74 13.93 12.22
CA ASP A 102 -10.24 13.81 13.59
C ASP A 102 -9.84 15.17 14.21
N GLU A 103 -9.62 15.23 15.53
CA GLU A 103 -9.32 16.47 16.27
C GLU A 103 -7.96 17.11 15.91
N VAL A 104 -7.02 16.33 15.35
CA VAL A 104 -5.66 16.81 15.03
C VAL A 104 -5.61 17.37 13.59
N PRO A 105 -4.94 18.52 13.34
CA PRO A 105 -4.87 19.07 11.98
C PRO A 105 -4.28 18.08 10.96
N HIS A 106 -5.07 17.82 9.91
CA HIS A 106 -4.79 16.90 8.80
C HIS A 106 -4.79 15.39 9.13
N SER A 107 -5.44 14.95 10.21
CA SER A 107 -5.72 13.52 10.44
C SER A 107 -7.16 13.11 10.09
N ILE A 108 -7.31 11.81 9.87
CA ILE A 108 -8.60 11.12 9.69
C ILE A 108 -8.58 9.82 10.49
N VAL A 109 -9.76 9.35 10.87
CA VAL A 109 -9.95 8.06 11.54
C VAL A 109 -10.76 7.14 10.63
N HIS A 110 -10.28 5.91 10.47
CA HIS A 110 -10.99 4.81 9.84
C HIS A 110 -11.51 3.85 10.93
N GLU A 111 -12.80 3.58 10.93
CA GLU A 111 -13.39 2.50 11.73
C GLU A 111 -13.62 1.29 10.82
N LEU A 112 -13.08 0.13 11.21
CA LEU A 112 -13.03 -1.09 10.41
C LEU A 112 -13.71 -2.22 11.18
N THR A 113 -14.76 -2.82 10.62
CA THR A 113 -15.49 -3.94 11.24
C THR A 113 -15.32 -5.21 10.42
N PHE A 114 -14.59 -6.18 10.95
CA PHE A 114 -14.30 -7.46 10.32
C PHE A 114 -15.37 -8.50 10.65
N PHE A 115 -15.67 -9.37 9.68
CA PHE A 115 -16.51 -10.55 9.88
C PHE A 115 -15.75 -11.78 9.35
N ILE A 116 -14.91 -12.38 10.21
CA ILE A 116 -14.18 -13.63 9.89
C ILE A 116 -15.18 -14.76 9.83
N LYS A 117 -15.20 -15.52 8.72
CA LYS A 117 -15.98 -16.75 8.66
C LYS A 117 -15.19 -17.90 9.30
N GLU A 118 -15.72 -18.43 10.38
CA GLU A 118 -15.12 -19.53 11.12
C GLU A 118 -15.27 -20.88 10.41
N ALA A 119 -14.45 -21.86 10.81
CA ALA A 119 -14.43 -23.19 10.22
C ALA A 119 -15.75 -24.00 10.39
N ASP A 120 -16.60 -23.62 11.36
CA ASP A 120 -17.95 -24.19 11.55
C ASP A 120 -19.03 -23.47 10.72
N GLY A 121 -18.68 -22.37 10.04
CA GLY A 121 -19.57 -21.55 9.23
C GLY A 121 -20.23 -20.39 9.98
N SER A 122 -19.94 -20.20 11.27
CA SER A 122 -20.28 -18.98 12.01
C SER A 122 -19.39 -17.79 11.60
N PHE A 123 -19.59 -16.63 12.23
CA PHE A 123 -18.74 -15.46 12.00
C PHE A 123 -18.29 -14.82 13.33
N SER A 124 -17.01 -14.49 13.46
CA SER A 124 -16.49 -13.64 14.54
C SER A 124 -16.38 -12.18 14.08
N ARG A 125 -16.79 -11.25 14.95
CA ARG A 125 -16.67 -9.81 14.72
C ARG A 125 -15.41 -9.28 15.42
N HIS A 126 -14.63 -8.47 14.72
CA HIS A 126 -13.50 -7.71 15.27
C HIS A 126 -13.61 -6.26 14.81
N ASP A 127 -13.22 -5.33 15.68
CA ASP A 127 -13.34 -3.89 15.44
C ASP A 127 -11.97 -3.23 15.60
N GLU A 128 -11.57 -2.44 14.61
CA GLU A 128 -10.32 -1.66 14.63
C GLU A 128 -10.57 -0.17 14.37
N VAL A 129 -9.67 0.65 14.90
CA VAL A 129 -9.60 2.10 14.69
C VAL A 129 -8.20 2.40 14.18
N HIS A 130 -8.08 2.95 12.96
CA HIS A 130 -6.79 3.36 12.37
C HIS A 130 -6.76 4.88 12.21
N GLU A 131 -5.67 5.51 12.66
CA GLU A 131 -5.43 6.95 12.56
C GLU A 131 -4.44 7.22 11.40
N GLU A 132 -4.87 7.92 10.34
CA GLU A 132 -3.99 8.43 9.29
C GLU A 132 -3.74 9.93 9.45
N ARG A 133 -2.58 10.43 9.00
CA ARG A 133 -2.26 11.86 9.01
C ARG A 133 -1.34 12.28 7.87
N THR A 134 -1.70 13.35 7.18
CA THR A 134 -0.85 14.03 6.18
C THR A 134 -0.22 15.32 6.75
N TYR A 135 0.72 15.90 6.00
CA TYR A 135 1.48 17.09 6.41
C TYR A 135 1.63 18.09 5.25
N GLU A 136 2.02 19.32 5.58
CA GLU A 136 2.39 20.33 4.58
C GLU A 136 3.56 19.87 3.71
N ILE A 137 3.60 20.33 2.44
CA ILE A 137 4.63 19.94 1.46
C ILE A 137 6.05 20.24 2.00
N LEU A 138 6.22 21.37 2.68
CA LEU A 138 7.48 21.78 3.30
C LEU A 138 7.94 20.80 4.40
N THR A 139 7.03 20.12 5.09
CA THR A 139 7.37 19.08 6.07
C THR A 139 7.99 17.87 5.37
N TYR A 140 7.41 17.42 4.25
CA TYR A 140 7.98 16.33 3.47
C TYR A 140 9.33 16.69 2.83
N GLU A 141 9.49 17.92 2.34
CA GLU A 141 10.76 18.44 1.82
C GLU A 141 11.88 18.35 2.87
N ILE A 142 11.64 18.89 4.08
CA ILE A 142 12.61 18.86 5.19
C ILE A 142 12.95 17.41 5.60
N LEU A 143 11.95 16.52 5.66
CA LEU A 143 12.18 15.11 6.02
C LEU A 143 12.98 14.35 4.94
N LEU A 144 12.77 14.65 3.66
CA LEU A 144 13.54 14.07 2.55
C LEU A 144 15.00 14.55 2.56
N GLU A 145 15.25 15.84 2.82
CA GLU A 145 16.61 16.37 2.99
C GLU A 145 17.32 15.70 4.18
N GLN A 146 16.65 15.60 5.34
CA GLN A 146 17.20 14.97 6.54
C GLN A 146 17.49 13.46 6.37
N ALA A 147 16.70 12.74 5.57
CA ALA A 147 16.98 11.36 5.17
C ALA A 147 18.12 11.21 4.14
N GLY A 148 18.65 12.34 3.66
CA GLY A 148 19.77 12.42 2.72
C GLY A 148 19.38 12.15 1.26
N PHE A 149 18.14 12.45 0.85
CA PHE A 149 17.79 12.56 -0.55
C PHE A 149 18.29 13.91 -1.10
N LYS A 150 18.87 13.91 -2.31
CA LYS A 150 19.45 15.12 -2.94
C LYS A 150 18.44 15.95 -3.72
N SER A 151 17.34 15.33 -4.14
CA SER A 151 16.29 15.95 -4.92
C SER A 151 15.03 15.09 -4.89
N PHE A 152 13.88 15.72 -5.05
CA PHE A 152 12.63 15.04 -5.35
C PHE A 152 11.84 15.80 -6.44
N LYS A 153 10.82 15.15 -6.96
CA LYS A 153 9.73 15.78 -7.72
C LYS A 153 8.41 15.43 -7.06
N LEU A 154 7.48 16.38 -7.09
CA LEU A 154 6.14 16.23 -6.57
C LEU A 154 5.15 16.21 -7.72
N TYR A 155 4.31 15.18 -7.73
CA TYR A 155 3.29 14.94 -8.74
C TYR A 155 1.92 14.72 -8.08
N ALA A 156 0.83 14.82 -8.83
CA ALA A 156 -0.52 14.66 -8.30
C ALA A 156 -1.44 13.79 -9.16
N ASP A 157 -2.39 13.12 -8.48
CA ASP A 157 -3.56 12.46 -9.06
C ASP A 157 -3.25 11.52 -10.25
N PHE A 158 -2.11 10.82 -10.16
CA PHE A 158 -1.52 9.90 -11.14
C PHE A 158 -1.02 10.53 -12.46
N GLU A 159 -1.08 11.86 -12.59
CA GLU A 159 -0.58 12.62 -13.74
C GLU A 159 0.89 13.06 -13.55
N ASP A 160 1.60 13.29 -14.65
CA ASP A 160 2.98 13.82 -14.62
C ASP A 160 2.97 15.36 -14.46
N LYS A 161 2.18 15.87 -13.50
CA LYS A 161 1.92 17.29 -13.21
C LYS A 161 2.05 17.59 -11.71
N GLU A 162 2.45 18.82 -11.39
CA GLU A 162 2.47 19.34 -10.01
C GLU A 162 1.05 19.46 -9.41
N PRO A 163 0.89 19.39 -8.07
CA PRO A 163 -0.40 19.47 -7.40
C PRO A 163 -1.09 20.84 -7.51
N THR A 164 -2.42 20.82 -7.40
CA THR A 164 -3.26 22.02 -7.25
C THR A 164 -3.98 22.03 -5.89
N GLU A 165 -4.66 23.14 -5.57
CA GLU A 165 -5.54 23.26 -4.39
C GLU A 165 -6.65 22.19 -4.33
N THR A 166 -6.97 21.56 -5.47
CA THR A 166 -7.98 20.49 -5.59
C THR A 166 -7.38 19.10 -5.76
N SER A 167 -6.06 18.94 -5.65
CA SER A 167 -5.40 17.64 -5.81
C SER A 167 -5.61 16.74 -4.60
N THR A 168 -5.98 15.48 -4.85
CA THR A 168 -6.43 14.52 -3.82
C THR A 168 -5.35 13.55 -3.38
N ARG A 169 -4.36 13.28 -4.24
CA ARG A 169 -3.26 12.36 -3.92
C ARG A 169 -1.93 12.88 -4.48
N TRP A 170 -0.97 13.10 -3.60
CA TRP A 170 0.39 13.49 -3.94
C TRP A 170 1.32 12.28 -4.11
N PHE A 171 2.31 12.43 -4.99
CA PHE A 171 3.30 11.40 -5.34
C PHE A 171 4.70 12.00 -5.34
N PHE A 172 5.56 11.55 -4.42
CA PHE A 172 6.94 12.01 -4.29
C PHE A 172 7.89 11.03 -5.00
N VAL A 173 8.70 11.54 -5.93
CA VAL A 173 9.74 10.78 -6.64
C VAL A 173 11.10 11.34 -6.24
N ALA A 174 11.75 10.71 -5.24
CA ALA A 174 13.00 11.18 -4.64
C ALA A 174 14.25 10.39 -5.10
N GLN A 175 15.40 11.04 -5.14
CA GLN A 175 16.70 10.45 -5.50
C GLN A 175 17.79 10.74 -4.45
N LYS A 176 18.63 9.74 -4.18
CA LYS A 176 19.74 9.78 -3.21
C LYS A 176 21.11 10.02 -3.86
#